data_AF-A0A7H4MM90-F1
#
_entry.id   AF-A0A7H4MM90-F1
#
_cell.length_a   1.000
_cell.length_b   1.000
_cell.length_c   1.000
_cell.angle_alpha   90.00
_cell.angle_beta   90.00
_cell.angle_gamma   90.00
#
_symmetry.space_group_name_H-M   'P 1'
#
loop_
_entity.id
_entity.type
_entity.pdbx_description
1 polymer ?
#
loop_
_entity_poly.entity_id
_entity_poly.type
_entity_poly.pdbx_seq_one_letter_code
_entity_poly.pdbx_strand_id
1 'polypeptide(L)' 'MQHDILNTEVTTIDGEKTTLASFAGKVLLIVNVASKCGLTPQYEQLEDLQKQFCRGGL' A
#
# COMPACT_ATOMS: atom_id res chain seq x y z
N MET A 1 3.54 -17.08 17.03
CA MET A 1 2.46 -16.96 16.04
C MET A 1 2.67 -15.66 15.30
N GLN A 2 3.12 -15.72 14.05
CA GLN A 2 3.27 -14.52 13.22
C GLN A 2 1.86 -13.99 12.94
N HIS A 3 1.59 -12.73 13.27
CA HIS A 3 0.34 -12.09 12.89
C HIS A 3 0.27 -12.04 11.36
N ASP A 4 -0.84 -12.52 10.81
CA ASP A 4 -1.09 -12.49 9.37
C ASP A 4 -1.45 -11.07 8.95
N ILE A 5 -0.57 -10.44 8.18
CA ILE A 5 -0.75 -9.08 7.67
C ILE A 5 -2.01 -8.96 6.80
N LEU A 6 -2.41 -10.04 6.11
CA LEU A 6 -3.57 -10.03 5.23
C LEU A 6 -4.90 -9.90 5.98
N ASN A 7 -4.96 -10.38 7.23
CA ASN A 7 -6.14 -10.31 8.09
C ASN A 7 -6.16 -9.07 9.00
N THR A 8 -5.20 -8.16 8.86
CA THR A 8 -5.18 -6.93 9.65
C THR A 8 -6.32 -6.02 9.21
N GLU A 9 -7.19 -5.65 10.15
CA GLU A 9 -8.23 -4.66 9.90
C GLU A 9 -7.59 -3.28 9.70
N VAL A 10 -7.99 -2.61 8.62
CA VAL A 10 -7.57 -1.25 8.28
C VAL A 10 -8.79 -0.41 7.93
N THR A 11 -8.68 0.90 8.13
CA THR A 11 -9.70 1.87 7.73
C THR A 11 -9.21 2.63 6.51
N THR A 12 -10.00 2.68 5.45
CA THR A 12 -9.67 3.43 4.24
C THR A 12 -9.76 4.94 4.48
N ILE A 13 -9.25 5.73 3.54
CA ILE A 13 -9.37 7.20 3.61
C ILE A 13 -10.83 7.67 3.62
N ASP A 14 -11.74 6.87 3.06
CA ASP A 14 -13.19 7.13 3.04
C ASP A 14 -13.91 6.69 4.33
N GLY A 15 -13.20 6.06 5.28
CA GLY A 15 -13.75 5.62 6.57
C GLY A 15 -14.27 4.18 6.60
N GLU A 16 -14.18 3.44 5.50
CA GLU A 16 -14.63 2.05 5.40
C GLU A 16 -13.65 1.09 6.09
N LYS A 17 -14.17 0.06 6.77
CA LYS A 17 -13.35 -1.00 7.35
C LYS A 17 -13.10 -2.09 6.31
N THR A 18 -11.84 -2.51 6.19
CA THR A 18 -11.44 -3.57 5.26
C THR A 18 -10.20 -4.32 5.79
N THR A 19 -9.69 -5.27 5.02
CA THR A 19 -8.44 -6.00 5.27
C THR A 19 -7.55 -5.97 4.03
N LEU A 20 -6.32 -6.50 4.16
CA LEU A 20 -5.38 -6.61 3.04
C LEU A 20 -5.55 -7.92 2.23
N ALA A 21 -6.54 -8.76 2.57
CA ALA A 21 -6.75 -10.07 1.97
C ALA A 21 -6.97 -10.05 0.45
N SER A 22 -7.48 -8.95 -0.11
CA SER A 22 -7.66 -8.77 -1.56
C SER A 22 -6.34 -8.72 -2.36
N PHE A 23 -5.22 -8.52 -1.67
CA PHE A 23 -3.88 -8.49 -2.24
C PHE A 23 -3.11 -9.80 -2.03
N ALA A 24 -3.75 -10.85 -1.53
CA ALA A 24 -3.13 -12.16 -1.36
C ALA A 24 -2.50 -12.65 -2.68
N GLY A 25 -1.28 -13.18 -2.59
CA GLY A 25 -0.53 -13.69 -3.74
C GLY A 25 0.14 -12.61 -4.60
N LYS A 26 0.18 -11.35 -4.13
CA LYS A 26 0.94 -10.24 -4.75
C LYS A 26 2.03 -9.76 -3.81
N VAL A 27 3.13 -9.22 -4.35
CA VAL A 27 4.06 -8.42 -3.56
C VAL A 27 3.41 -7.10 -3.13
N LEU A 28 3.57 -6.76 -1.84
CA LEU A 28 3.00 -5.58 -1.20
C LEU A 28 4.10 -4.63 -0.74
N LEU A 29 3.98 -3.35 -1.11
CA LEU A 29 4.79 -2.26 -0.56
C LEU A 29 3.90 -1.36 0.31
N ILE A 30 4.15 -1.34 1.62
CA ILE A 30 3.42 -0.52 2.59
C ILE A 30 4.26 0.70 2.92
N VAL A 31 3.73 1.90 2.65
CA VAL A 31 4.43 3.17 2.86
C VAL A 31 3.63 4.04 3.83
N ASN A 32 4.28 4.52 4.90
CA ASN A 32 3.70 5.54 5.75
C ASN A 32 3.89 6.92 5.09
N VAL A 33 2.80 7.61 4.80
CA VAL A 33 2.83 8.95 4.21
C VAL A 33 2.36 10.01 5.21
N ALA A 34 2.89 11.23 5.08
CA ALA A 34 2.50 12.38 5.91
C ALA A 34 2.15 13.58 5.01
N SER A 35 0.92 14.08 5.13
CA SER A 35 0.38 15.15 4.27
C SER A 35 0.93 16.56 4.53
N LYS A 36 1.74 16.74 5.58
CA LYS A 36 2.23 18.06 6.06
C LYS A 36 3.70 18.34 5.79
N CYS A 37 4.41 17.45 5.11
CA CYS A 37 5.77 17.72 4.67
C CYS A 37 5.73 17.98 3.18
N GLY A 38 6.44 19.01 2.69
CA GLY A 38 6.56 19.34 1.26
C GLY A 38 7.33 18.29 0.43
N LEU A 39 7.10 17.02 0.71
CA LEU A 39 7.71 15.83 0.10
C LEU A 39 6.91 15.35 -1.12
N THR A 40 6.23 16.27 -1.81
CA THR A 40 5.53 16.02 -3.08
C THR A 40 6.35 15.20 -4.10
N PRO A 41 7.69 15.35 -4.21
CA PRO A 41 8.49 14.53 -5.13
C PRO A 41 8.47 13.02 -4.86
N GLN A 42 8.14 12.60 -3.64
CA GLN A 42 8.13 11.17 -3.27
C GLN A 42 6.88 10.44 -3.81
N TYR A 43 5.76 11.13 -3.99
CA TYR A 43 4.54 10.51 -4.53
C TYR A 43 4.71 10.10 -5.99
N GLU A 44 5.35 10.94 -6.81
CA GLU A 44 5.62 10.65 -8.22
C GLU A 44 6.49 9.39 -8.38
N GLN A 45 7.55 9.27 -7.55
CA GLN A 45 8.42 8.10 -7.57
C GLN A 45 7.69 6.81 -7.15
N LEU A 46 6.79 6.90 -6.16
CA LEU A 46 5.96 5.76 -5.75
C LEU A 46 4.98 5.36 -6.86
N GLU A 47 4.43 6.34 -7.58
CA GLU A 47 3.54 6.08 -8.71
C GLU A 47 4.29 5.41 -9.87
N ASP A 48 5.50 5.89 -10.20
CA ASP A 48 6.35 5.29 -11.23
C ASP A 48 6.75 3.85 -10.87
N LEU A 49 7.09 3.61 -9.59
CA LEU A 49 7.35 2.26 -9.09
C LEU A 49 6.12 1.36 -9.27
N GLN A 50 4.94 1.83 -8.88
CA GLN A 50 3.70 1.08 -9.09
C GLN A 50 3.47 0.77 -10.57
N LYS A 51 3.64 1.76 -11.47
CA LYS A 51 3.49 1.56 -12.93
C LYS A 51 4.47 0.53 -13.47
N GLN A 52 5.73 0.58 -13.02
CA GLN A 52 6.78 -0.34 -13.46
C GLN A 52 6.50 -1.78 -13.02
N PHE A 53 6.03 -2.00 -11.80
CA PHE A 53 5.91 -3.35 -11.22
C PHE A 53 4.50 -3.94 -11.24
N CYS A 54 3.44 -3.16 -11.51
CA CYS A 54 2.05 -3.64 -11.56
C CYS A 54 1.83 -4.76 -12.59
N ARG A 55 2.55 -4.75 -13.72
CA ARG A 55 2.49 -5.82 -14.74
C ARG A 55 3.60 -6.86 -14.58
N GLY A 56 4.63 -6.55 -13.79
CA GLY A 56 5.84 -7.35 -13.66
C GLY A 56 5.71 -8.52 -12.70
N GLY A 57 4.65 -8.58 -11.89
CA GLY A 57 4.28 -9.74 -11.07
C GLY A 57 5.48 -10.39 -10.37
N LEU A 58 5.98 -9.76 -9.30
CA LEU A 58 6.55 -10.51 -8.21
C LEU A 58 5.45 -10.76 -7.18
#